data_AF-A0A9E3LC19-F1
#
_entry.id   AF-A0A9E3LC19-F1
#
_cell.length_a   1.000
_cell.length_b   1.000
_cell.length_c   1.000
_cell.angle_alpha   90.00
_cell.angle_beta   90.00
_cell.angle_gamma   90.00
#
_symmetry.space_group_name_H-M   'P 1'
#
loop_
_entity.id
_entity.type
_entity.pdbx_description
1 polymer ?
#
loop_
_entity_poly.entity_id
_entity_poly.type
_entity_poly.pdbx_seq_one_letter_code
_entity_poly.pdbx_strand_id
1 'polypeptide(L)'
;MRPYLLVWQHFWMAPGRIGIVGEFQPSFGPHSAIASAVEHAQSAKASNPPIALEWIATDVAEGMSGDHLAGYAGWWIAPGSPYRSMSGALKVIRYAREHDIPLLGTCGGYQHVVLEYARNMLGFSDAAHAEYDPYASDLFITALSCSLVGQTMTVKVRENTTAARFYKQHTVAEKYYCNFGLNLDHLPALAAAGLVVSGTDQDGEPRIVELPDLRFFLATLFVPQTSSTPDAPHPLIIGFLSAVANNAD
;
A
#
# COMPACT_ATOMS: atom_id res chain seq x y z
N MET A 1 25.79 -19.72 -49.14
CA MET A 1 25.97 -19.66 -47.67
C MET A 1 25.00 -18.62 -47.12
N ARG A 2 24.30 -18.96 -46.04
CA ARG A 2 22.97 -18.45 -45.63
C ARG A 2 22.98 -16.97 -45.19
N PRO A 3 21.88 -16.22 -45.42
CA PRO A 3 21.73 -14.84 -44.95
C PRO A 3 21.36 -14.80 -43.47
N TYR A 4 21.87 -13.80 -42.75
CA TYR A 4 21.53 -13.51 -41.37
C TYR A 4 20.05 -13.11 -41.25
N LEU A 5 19.25 -13.95 -40.59
CA LEU A 5 17.92 -13.58 -40.10
C LEU A 5 18.08 -12.72 -38.84
N LEU A 6 17.62 -11.46 -38.91
CA LEU A 6 17.23 -10.72 -37.71
C LEU A 6 16.04 -11.44 -37.07
N VAL A 7 16.30 -12.12 -35.95
CA VAL A 7 15.25 -12.62 -35.08
C VAL A 7 14.79 -11.44 -34.23
N TRP A 8 13.66 -10.85 -34.60
CA TRP A 8 12.88 -10.01 -33.71
C TRP A 8 12.35 -10.92 -32.59
N GLN A 9 13.13 -11.08 -31.51
CA GLN A 9 12.59 -11.61 -30.26
C GLN A 9 11.58 -10.58 -29.77
N HIS A 10 10.30 -10.84 -30.05
CA HIS A 10 9.22 -10.29 -29.24
C HIS A 10 9.46 -10.82 -27.83
N PHE A 11 10.11 -10.00 -26.99
CA PHE A 11 10.08 -10.17 -25.54
C PHE A 11 8.61 -10.08 -25.14
N TRP A 12 7.96 -11.23 -25.01
CA TRP A 12 6.80 -11.33 -24.16
C TRP A 12 7.30 -11.06 -22.75
N MET A 13 7.25 -9.79 -22.34
CA MET A 13 7.47 -9.40 -20.96
C MET A 13 6.50 -10.22 -20.12
N ALA A 14 7.03 -10.97 -19.15
CA ALA A 14 6.21 -11.74 -18.25
C ALA A 14 5.17 -10.78 -17.61
N PRO A 15 3.91 -11.21 -17.44
CA PRO A 15 2.90 -10.38 -16.79
C PRO A 15 3.44 -9.84 -15.47
N GLY A 16 3.29 -8.53 -15.24
CA GLY A 16 3.75 -7.90 -13.99
C GLY A 16 3.15 -8.65 -12.80
N ARG A 17 3.98 -9.04 -11.84
CA ARG A 17 3.52 -9.74 -10.63
C ARG A 17 3.46 -8.77 -9.47
N ILE A 18 2.33 -8.75 -8.76
CA ILE A 18 2.17 -8.00 -7.51
C ILE A 18 2.19 -8.97 -6.34
N GLY A 19 3.05 -8.69 -5.36
CA GLY A 19 3.10 -9.42 -4.09
C GLY A 19 2.13 -8.80 -3.10
N ILE A 20 1.20 -9.59 -2.58
CA ILE A 20 0.29 -9.19 -1.49
C ILE A 20 0.86 -9.73 -0.18
N VAL A 21 1.35 -8.84 0.68
CA VAL A 21 2.05 -9.20 1.91
C VAL A 21 1.09 -9.13 3.10
N GLY A 22 0.89 -10.27 3.75
CA GLY A 22 -0.01 -10.42 4.89
C GLY A 22 -0.53 -11.86 5.03
N GLU A 23 -1.09 -12.18 6.19
CA GLU A 23 -1.65 -13.49 6.48
C GLU A 23 -3.04 -13.61 5.87
N PHE A 24 -3.11 -14.14 4.64
CA PHE A 24 -4.38 -14.33 3.95
C PHE A 24 -5.39 -15.11 4.80
N GLN A 25 -6.62 -14.60 4.86
CA GLN A 25 -7.71 -15.15 5.64
C GLN A 25 -9.00 -15.03 4.82
N PRO A 26 -9.54 -16.14 4.28
CA PRO A 26 -10.72 -16.10 3.40
C PRO A 26 -11.99 -15.53 4.06
N SER A 27 -12.12 -15.68 5.38
CA SER A 27 -13.24 -15.15 6.16
C SER A 27 -13.12 -13.64 6.42
N PHE A 28 -11.95 -13.05 6.21
CA PHE A 28 -11.72 -11.63 6.40
C PHE A 28 -12.07 -10.88 5.12
N GLY A 29 -13.23 -10.19 5.13
CA GLY A 29 -13.79 -9.51 3.97
C GLY A 29 -12.78 -8.64 3.18
N PRO A 30 -11.96 -7.80 3.85
CA PRO A 30 -10.93 -7.02 3.16
C PRO A 30 -9.87 -7.84 2.42
N HIS A 31 -9.55 -9.07 2.82
CA HIS A 31 -8.62 -9.95 2.09
C HIS A 31 -9.29 -10.53 0.85
N SER A 32 -10.50 -11.06 1.00
CA SER A 32 -11.25 -11.66 -0.11
C SER A 32 -11.61 -10.65 -1.20
N ALA A 33 -11.69 -9.36 -0.88
CA ALA A 33 -11.98 -8.30 -1.84
C ALA A 33 -10.79 -7.88 -2.71
N ILE A 34 -9.53 -8.22 -2.37
CA ILE A 34 -8.35 -7.74 -3.10
C ILE A 34 -8.34 -8.22 -4.56
N ALA A 35 -8.57 -9.52 -4.78
CA ALA A 35 -8.53 -10.10 -6.11
C ALA A 35 -9.57 -9.46 -7.03
N SER A 36 -10.83 -9.40 -6.60
CA SER A 36 -11.90 -8.75 -7.38
C SER A 36 -11.64 -7.27 -7.61
N ALA A 37 -11.11 -6.55 -6.62
CA ALA A 37 -10.80 -5.13 -6.79
C ALA A 37 -9.70 -4.87 -7.84
N VAL A 38 -8.71 -5.78 -7.93
CA VAL A 38 -7.70 -5.77 -8.99
C VAL A 38 -8.32 -6.10 -10.34
N GLU A 39 -9.19 -7.11 -10.42
CA GLU A 39 -9.91 -7.46 -11.66
C GLU A 39 -10.76 -6.30 -12.19
N HIS A 40 -11.48 -5.60 -11.30
CA HIS A 40 -12.25 -4.39 -11.65
C HIS A 40 -11.32 -3.32 -12.24
N ALA A 41 -10.19 -3.06 -11.60
CA ALA A 41 -9.24 -2.03 -12.05
C ALA A 41 -8.52 -2.41 -13.35
N GLN A 42 -8.18 -3.68 -13.55
CA GLN A 42 -7.65 -4.21 -14.82
C GLN A 42 -8.66 -4.06 -15.94
N SER A 43 -9.94 -4.33 -15.68
CA SER A 43 -11.01 -4.20 -16.68
C SER A 43 -11.18 -2.75 -17.15
N ALA A 44 -11.06 -1.77 -16.24
CA ALA A 44 -11.04 -0.35 -16.60
C ALA A 44 -9.75 0.09 -17.34
N LYS A 45 -8.72 -0.75 -17.35
CA LYS A 45 -7.42 -0.53 -17.99
C LYS A 45 -7.05 -1.69 -18.92
N ALA A 46 -8.01 -2.19 -19.70
CA ALA A 46 -7.84 -3.38 -20.53
C ALA A 46 -6.72 -3.32 -21.60
N SER A 47 -6.10 -2.16 -21.81
CA SER A 47 -4.91 -2.00 -22.65
C SER A 47 -3.60 -2.41 -21.95
N ASN A 48 -3.59 -2.50 -20.62
CA ASN A 48 -2.44 -2.91 -19.84
C ASN A 48 -2.30 -4.45 -19.86
N PRO A 49 -1.06 -4.99 -19.77
CA PRO A 49 -0.87 -6.42 -19.63
C PRO A 49 -1.55 -6.95 -18.36
N PRO A 50 -2.02 -8.22 -18.37
CA PRO A 50 -2.57 -8.83 -17.18
C PRO A 50 -1.51 -8.85 -16.07
N ILE A 51 -1.96 -8.59 -14.85
CA ILE A 51 -1.15 -8.57 -13.64
C ILE A 51 -1.55 -9.77 -12.78
N ALA A 52 -0.57 -10.56 -12.37
CA ALA A 52 -0.76 -11.69 -11.48
C ALA A 52 -0.59 -11.28 -10.01
N LEU A 53 -1.39 -11.87 -9.12
CA LEU A 53 -1.28 -11.66 -7.67
C LEU A 53 -0.68 -12.89 -7.00
N GLU A 54 0.22 -12.67 -6.05
CA GLU A 54 0.79 -13.72 -5.20
C GLU A 54 0.69 -13.30 -3.74
N TRP A 55 0.02 -14.10 -2.91
CA TRP A 55 -0.04 -13.87 -1.47
C TRP A 55 1.22 -14.41 -0.79
N ILE A 56 1.84 -13.58 0.05
CA ILE A 56 3.09 -13.88 0.75
C ILE A 56 2.87 -13.57 2.22
N ALA A 57 2.95 -14.60 3.07
CA ALA A 57 2.88 -14.41 4.51
C ALA A 57 4.10 -13.59 5.00
N THR A 58 3.92 -12.81 6.05
CA THR A 58 4.96 -11.85 6.47
C THR A 58 6.24 -12.54 6.97
N ASP A 59 6.12 -13.71 7.61
CA ASP A 59 7.24 -14.56 8.01
C ASP A 59 8.01 -15.15 6.82
N VAL A 60 7.32 -15.45 5.73
CA VAL A 60 7.96 -15.83 4.45
C VAL A 60 8.67 -14.63 3.84
N ALA A 61 8.04 -13.45 3.83
CA ALA A 61 8.62 -12.21 3.29
C ALA A 61 9.93 -11.82 3.98
N GLU A 62 10.01 -12.04 5.30
CA GLU A 62 11.23 -11.82 6.09
C GLU A 62 12.42 -12.62 5.54
N GLY A 63 12.20 -13.83 5.03
CA GLY A 63 13.24 -14.69 4.45
C GLY A 63 13.61 -14.40 2.99
N MET A 64 12.87 -13.55 2.28
CA MET A 64 13.10 -13.32 0.83
C MET A 64 14.43 -12.59 0.56
N SER A 65 15.18 -13.02 -0.46
CA SER A 65 16.37 -12.29 -0.91
C SER A 65 15.98 -11.00 -1.64
N GLY A 66 16.94 -10.09 -1.81
CA GLY A 66 16.75 -8.91 -2.67
C GLY A 66 16.34 -9.27 -4.09
N ASP A 67 16.93 -10.32 -4.68
CA ASP A 67 16.56 -10.80 -6.02
C ASP A 67 15.13 -11.33 -6.09
N HIS A 68 14.67 -12.02 -5.04
CA HIS A 68 13.27 -12.45 -4.97
C HIS A 68 12.32 -11.25 -4.87
N LEU A 69 12.69 -10.22 -4.10
CA LEU A 69 11.89 -9.00 -3.98
C LEU A 69 11.86 -8.20 -5.30
N ALA A 70 13.00 -8.15 -6.01
CA ALA A 70 13.13 -7.50 -7.32
C ALA A 70 12.26 -8.14 -8.42
N GLY A 71 11.86 -9.41 -8.24
CA GLY A 71 11.01 -10.12 -9.18
C GLY A 71 9.55 -9.63 -9.22
N TYR A 72 9.15 -8.73 -8.32
CA TYR A 72 7.80 -8.19 -8.24
C TYR A 72 7.74 -6.77 -8.82
N ALA A 73 6.73 -6.53 -9.65
CA ALA A 73 6.50 -5.23 -10.29
C ALA A 73 5.82 -4.21 -9.36
N GLY A 74 5.25 -4.69 -8.24
CA GLY A 74 4.62 -3.88 -7.20
C GLY A 74 4.30 -4.68 -5.95
N TRP A 75 4.04 -3.96 -4.86
CA TRP A 75 3.75 -4.54 -3.54
C TRP A 75 2.47 -3.97 -2.95
N TRP A 76 1.60 -4.84 -2.44
CA TRP A 76 0.46 -4.43 -1.63
C TRP A 76 0.62 -5.00 -0.22
N ILE A 77 0.75 -4.12 0.77
CA ILE A 77 0.75 -4.53 2.18
C ILE A 77 -0.70 -4.58 2.68
N ALA A 78 -1.17 -5.79 2.93
CA ALA A 78 -2.58 -6.11 3.17
C ALA A 78 -3.08 -5.58 4.53
N PRO A 79 -4.41 -5.44 4.72
CA PRO A 79 -4.96 -5.18 6.06
C PRO A 79 -4.75 -6.38 7.01
N GLY A 80 -5.20 -6.28 8.26
CA GLY A 80 -5.25 -7.43 9.17
C GLY A 80 -3.99 -7.67 10.01
N SER A 81 -3.35 -6.60 10.50
CA SER A 81 -2.41 -6.69 11.61
C SER A 81 -3.12 -7.18 12.90
N PRO A 82 -2.40 -7.74 13.90
CA PRO A 82 -0.95 -7.92 13.94
C PRO A 82 -0.48 -8.99 12.95
N TYR A 83 0.61 -8.70 12.25
CA TYR A 83 1.27 -9.65 11.37
C TYR A 83 2.10 -10.64 12.18
N ARG A 84 2.31 -11.85 11.63
CA ARG A 84 3.18 -12.85 12.27
C ARG A 84 4.63 -12.38 12.35
N SER A 85 5.08 -11.63 11.35
CA SER A 85 6.39 -10.99 11.30
C SER A 85 6.26 -9.52 10.90
N MET A 86 6.38 -8.63 11.89
CA MET A 86 6.49 -7.20 11.64
C MET A 86 7.72 -6.89 10.78
N SER A 87 8.87 -7.52 11.08
CA SER A 87 10.12 -7.33 10.34
C SER A 87 9.99 -7.69 8.86
N GLY A 88 9.25 -8.75 8.53
CA GLY A 88 8.98 -9.12 7.14
C GLY A 88 8.17 -8.08 6.37
N ALA A 89 7.11 -7.54 6.98
CA ALA A 89 6.33 -6.45 6.37
C ALA A 89 7.19 -5.19 6.18
N LEU A 90 7.93 -4.76 7.22
CA LEU A 90 8.80 -3.59 7.16
C LEU A 90 9.92 -3.76 6.12
N LYS A 91 10.48 -4.96 5.98
CA LYS A 91 11.50 -5.26 4.97
C LYS A 91 10.99 -5.04 3.55
N VAL A 92 9.78 -5.51 3.23
CA VAL A 92 9.19 -5.30 1.90
C VAL A 92 8.89 -3.82 1.66
N ILE A 93 8.31 -3.13 2.65
CA ILE A 93 8.01 -1.70 2.55
C ILE A 93 9.30 -0.91 2.28
N ARG A 94 10.34 -1.18 3.07
CA ARG A 94 11.65 -0.55 2.92
C ARG A 94 12.23 -0.81 1.54
N TYR A 95 12.22 -2.06 1.09
CA TYR A 95 12.73 -2.42 -0.22
C TYR A 95 11.99 -1.67 -1.33
N ALA A 96 10.66 -1.62 -1.27
CA ALA A 96 9.87 -0.88 -2.25
C ALA A 96 10.19 0.63 -2.25
N ARG A 97 10.36 1.23 -1.06
CA ARG A 97 10.74 2.65 -0.90
C ARG A 97 12.13 2.94 -1.47
N GLU A 98 13.12 2.12 -1.15
CA GLU A 98 14.53 2.34 -1.54
C GLU A 98 14.79 2.05 -3.02
N HIS A 99 13.96 1.23 -3.66
CA HIS A 99 14.07 0.85 -5.07
C HIS A 99 12.99 1.48 -5.97
N ASP A 100 12.19 2.41 -5.45
CA ASP A 100 11.09 3.07 -6.16
C ASP A 100 10.14 2.06 -6.85
N ILE A 101 9.80 0.97 -6.16
CA ILE A 101 8.84 -0.02 -6.62
C ILE A 101 7.44 0.41 -6.14
N PRO A 102 6.42 0.42 -7.02
CA PRO A 102 5.05 0.78 -6.63
C PRO A 102 4.58 0.04 -5.37
N LEU A 103 4.08 0.78 -4.39
CA LEU A 103 3.55 0.23 -3.14
C LEU A 103 2.18 0.82 -2.77
N LEU A 104 1.26 -0.06 -2.40
CA LEU A 104 -0.02 0.28 -1.77
C LEU A 104 -0.13 -0.38 -0.39
N GLY A 105 -0.23 0.41 0.69
CA GLY A 105 -0.51 -0.10 2.03
C GLY A 105 -1.94 0.18 2.47
N THR A 106 -2.70 -0.81 2.95
CA THR A 106 -4.09 -0.55 3.40
C THR A 106 -4.34 -1.05 4.83
N CYS A 107 -4.97 -0.22 5.66
CA CYS A 107 -5.21 -0.46 7.09
C CYS A 107 -3.93 -0.83 7.86
N GLY A 108 -3.71 -2.12 8.17
CA GLY A 108 -2.45 -2.63 8.73
C GLY A 108 -1.25 -2.21 7.89
N GLY A 109 -1.36 -2.24 6.56
CA GLY A 109 -0.28 -1.81 5.68
C GLY A 109 0.06 -0.32 5.82
N TYR A 110 -0.94 0.54 6.08
CA TYR A 110 -0.70 1.95 6.38
C TYR A 110 0.08 2.13 7.67
N GLN A 111 -0.31 1.42 8.71
CA GLN A 111 0.34 1.49 10.02
C GLN A 111 1.82 1.06 9.91
N HIS A 112 2.09 0.01 9.12
CA HIS A 112 3.45 -0.49 8.93
C HIS A 112 4.30 0.39 7.99
N VAL A 113 3.67 1.11 7.05
CA VAL A 113 4.38 2.15 6.26
C VAL A 113 4.87 3.27 7.16
N VAL A 114 4.04 3.74 8.08
CA VAL A 114 4.44 4.75 9.08
C VAL A 114 5.59 4.24 9.95
N LEU A 115 5.52 2.99 10.43
CA LEU A 115 6.58 2.39 11.24
C LEU A 115 7.89 2.21 10.48
N GLU A 116 7.84 1.76 9.23
CA GLU A 116 9.04 1.62 8.40
C GLU A 116 9.72 2.97 8.23
N TYR A 117 8.94 4.00 7.94
CA TYR A 117 9.43 5.34 7.73
C TYR A 117 10.04 5.92 9.01
N ALA A 118 9.37 5.76 10.16
CA ALA A 118 9.90 6.16 11.46
C ALA A 118 11.27 5.50 11.77
N ARG A 119 11.38 4.18 11.56
CA ARG A 119 12.60 3.43 11.87
C ARG A 119 13.74 3.76 10.93
N ASN A 120 13.49 3.91 9.63
CA ASN A 120 14.54 3.97 8.61
C ASN A 120 14.84 5.38 8.10
N MET A 121 13.86 6.30 8.12
CA MET A 121 14.06 7.68 7.66
C MET A 121 14.31 8.65 8.81
N LEU A 122 13.71 8.41 9.98
CA LEU A 122 13.88 9.27 11.16
C LEU A 122 14.85 8.68 12.19
N GLY A 123 15.18 7.39 12.10
CA GLY A 123 16.12 6.72 13.01
C GLY A 123 15.54 6.29 14.36
N PHE A 124 14.20 6.33 14.53
CA PHE A 124 13.52 5.81 15.72
C PHE A 124 13.47 4.28 15.67
N SER A 125 14.61 3.62 15.94
CA SER A 125 14.75 2.16 15.79
C SER A 125 13.77 1.34 16.62
N ASP A 126 13.28 1.91 17.73
CA ASP A 126 12.33 1.34 18.68
C ASP A 126 10.88 1.81 18.45
N ALA A 127 10.60 2.59 17.40
CA ALA A 127 9.25 3.00 17.04
C ALA A 127 8.31 1.79 17.01
N ALA A 128 7.26 1.84 17.84
CA ALA A 128 6.43 0.71 18.18
C ALA A 128 4.96 0.93 17.81
N HIS A 129 4.22 -0.17 17.87
CA HIS A 129 2.80 -0.23 17.53
C HIS A 129 2.04 -0.87 18.69
N ALA A 130 1.03 -0.16 19.20
CA ALA A 130 0.35 -0.51 20.44
C ALA A 130 -0.35 -1.88 20.39
N GLU A 131 -0.79 -2.32 19.21
CA GLU A 131 -1.31 -3.69 19.00
C GLU A 131 -0.31 -4.81 19.32
N TYR A 132 1.01 -4.57 19.20
CA TYR A 132 2.05 -5.55 19.52
C TYR A 132 2.61 -5.36 20.92
N ASP A 133 2.86 -4.10 21.31
CA ASP A 133 3.30 -3.74 22.65
C ASP A 133 2.65 -2.40 23.06
N PRO A 134 1.57 -2.43 23.86
CA PRO A 134 0.86 -1.23 24.27
C PRO A 134 1.62 -0.39 25.32
N TYR A 135 2.73 -0.90 25.86
CA TYR A 135 3.53 -0.22 26.90
C TYR A 135 4.87 0.30 26.38
N ALA A 136 5.14 0.16 25.08
CA ALA A 136 6.35 0.70 24.47
C ALA A 136 6.44 2.22 24.69
N SER A 137 7.66 2.72 24.87
CA SER A 137 7.92 4.13 25.16
C SER A 137 7.68 5.06 23.97
N ASP A 138 7.81 4.54 22.75
CA ASP A 138 7.72 5.32 21.52
C ASP A 138 6.69 4.73 20.56
N LEU A 139 5.41 5.04 20.83
CA LEU A 139 4.28 4.54 20.05
C LEU A 139 3.99 5.46 18.86
N PHE A 140 4.45 5.06 17.69
CA PHE A 140 4.09 5.70 16.42
C PHE A 140 2.69 5.30 15.94
N ILE A 141 2.22 4.13 16.35
CA ILE A 141 0.86 3.67 16.07
C ILE A 141 0.13 3.38 17.39
N THR A 142 -0.98 4.08 17.61
CA THR A 142 -1.81 4.00 18.82
C THR A 142 -3.23 3.58 18.48
N ALA A 143 -3.97 3.13 19.49
CA ALA A 143 -5.40 2.87 19.34
C ALA A 143 -6.12 4.16 18.94
N LEU A 144 -7.04 4.05 17.98
CA LEU A 144 -7.96 5.14 17.64
C LEU A 144 -8.93 5.36 18.81
N SER A 145 -9.34 6.61 19.02
CA SER A 145 -10.31 6.98 20.06
C SER A 145 -11.65 6.25 19.87
N CYS A 146 -12.04 6.00 18.63
CA CYS A 146 -13.21 5.22 18.23
C CYS A 146 -12.81 4.14 17.21
N SER A 147 -13.37 2.94 17.36
CA SER A 147 -13.22 1.89 16.35
C SER A 147 -13.86 2.34 15.03
N LEU A 148 -13.10 2.19 13.94
CA LEU A 148 -13.58 2.49 12.59
C LEU A 148 -14.03 1.24 11.84
N VAL A 149 -14.05 0.07 12.48
CA VAL A 149 -14.39 -1.20 11.82
C VAL A 149 -15.81 -1.15 11.28
N GLY A 150 -15.94 -1.33 9.95
CA GLY A 150 -17.24 -1.33 9.27
C GLY A 150 -17.82 0.07 9.03
N GLN A 151 -17.13 1.14 9.46
CA GLN A 151 -17.58 2.51 9.25
C GLN A 151 -17.24 2.99 7.83
N THR A 152 -18.11 3.84 7.29
CA THR A 152 -17.80 4.65 6.10
C THR A 152 -17.69 6.11 6.53
N MET A 153 -16.55 6.74 6.29
CA MET A 153 -16.29 8.11 6.68
C MET A 153 -15.84 8.97 5.50
N THR A 154 -16.08 10.26 5.63
CA THR A 154 -15.60 11.25 4.68
C THR A 154 -14.10 11.49 4.83
N VAL A 155 -13.38 11.48 3.72
CA VAL A 155 -11.96 11.85 3.63
C VAL A 155 -11.83 13.09 2.75
N LYS A 156 -11.19 14.13 3.28
CA LYS A 156 -10.77 15.33 2.54
C LYS A 156 -9.44 15.03 1.88
N VAL A 157 -9.39 15.04 0.55
CA VAL A 157 -8.20 14.78 -0.25
C VAL A 157 -7.50 16.11 -0.56
N ARG A 158 -6.21 16.18 -0.22
CA ARG A 158 -5.39 17.38 -0.44
C ARG A 158 -5.00 17.49 -1.91
N GLU A 159 -5.17 18.68 -2.48
CA GLU A 159 -4.75 18.97 -3.86
C GLU A 159 -3.26 18.74 -4.10
N ASN A 160 -2.86 18.60 -5.37
CA ASN A 160 -1.47 18.42 -5.80
C ASN A 160 -0.77 17.21 -5.15
N THR A 161 -1.54 16.13 -4.96
CA THR A 161 -1.06 14.84 -4.41
C THR A 161 -1.33 13.71 -5.40
N THR A 162 -0.65 12.57 -5.21
CA THR A 162 -0.91 11.34 -5.96
C THR A 162 -2.35 10.89 -5.74
N ALA A 163 -2.85 10.94 -4.50
CA ALA A 163 -4.25 10.66 -4.20
C ALA A 163 -5.22 11.55 -5.01
N ALA A 164 -5.01 12.87 -5.02
CA ALA A 164 -5.88 13.82 -5.74
C ALA A 164 -5.89 13.56 -7.25
N ARG A 165 -4.74 13.19 -7.85
CA ARG A 165 -4.62 12.87 -9.27
C ARG A 165 -5.57 11.74 -9.69
N PHE A 166 -5.77 10.74 -8.83
CA PHE A 166 -6.64 9.60 -9.13
C PHE A 166 -8.08 9.83 -8.70
N TYR A 167 -8.33 10.36 -7.50
CA TYR A 167 -9.71 10.63 -7.06
C TYR A 167 -10.41 11.70 -7.88
N LYS A 168 -9.69 12.76 -8.29
CA LYS A 168 -10.24 13.93 -8.99
C LYS A 168 -11.41 14.61 -8.24
N GLN A 169 -11.46 14.43 -6.93
CA GLN A 169 -12.46 14.97 -6.01
C GLN A 169 -11.75 15.39 -4.72
N HIS A 170 -12.22 16.47 -4.09
CA HIS A 170 -11.67 16.97 -2.83
C HIS A 170 -12.23 16.24 -1.61
N THR A 171 -13.33 15.53 -1.77
CA THR A 171 -14.04 14.86 -0.67
C THR A 171 -14.56 13.53 -1.19
N VAL A 172 -14.19 12.44 -0.51
CA VAL A 172 -14.59 11.07 -0.86
C VAL A 172 -15.12 10.33 0.36
N ALA A 173 -15.84 9.23 0.15
CA ALA A 173 -16.38 8.39 1.23
C ALA A 173 -15.69 7.03 1.20
N GLU A 174 -15.03 6.66 2.30
CA GLU A 174 -14.17 5.49 2.37
C GLU A 174 -14.52 4.57 3.52
N LYS A 175 -14.33 3.26 3.31
CA LYS A 175 -14.70 2.22 4.28
C LYS A 175 -13.49 1.75 5.08
N TYR A 176 -13.67 1.62 6.39
CA TYR A 176 -12.60 1.33 7.34
C TYR A 176 -12.73 -0.06 7.97
N TYR A 177 -11.60 -0.59 8.42
CA TYR A 177 -11.50 -1.88 9.09
C TYR A 177 -10.42 -1.90 10.20
N CYS A 178 -10.11 -0.74 10.78
CA CYS A 178 -8.97 -0.58 11.68
C CYS A 178 -9.39 -0.05 13.05
N ASN A 179 -8.61 -0.43 14.07
CA ASN A 179 -8.72 0.08 15.44
C ASN A 179 -7.50 0.92 15.85
N PHE A 180 -6.47 1.01 14.99
CA PHE A 180 -5.21 1.69 15.26
C PHE A 180 -4.87 2.66 14.13
N GLY A 181 -4.13 3.72 14.43
CA GLY A 181 -3.71 4.73 13.47
C GLY A 181 -2.45 5.46 13.94
N LEU A 182 -2.00 6.43 13.13
CA LEU A 182 -0.83 7.24 13.45
C LEU A 182 -1.05 8.00 14.77
N ASN A 183 -0.08 7.92 15.67
CA ASN A 183 0.00 8.81 16.81
C ASN A 183 0.36 10.23 16.32
N LEU A 184 -0.56 11.17 16.54
CA LEU A 184 -0.45 12.54 16.02
C LEU A 184 0.74 13.32 16.61
N ASP A 185 1.25 12.93 17.78
CA ASP A 185 2.43 13.55 18.39
C ASP A 185 3.68 13.41 17.51
N HIS A 186 3.76 12.36 16.69
CA HIS A 186 4.87 12.10 15.77
C HIS A 186 4.66 12.68 14.36
N LEU A 187 3.45 13.15 14.04
CA LEU A 187 3.13 13.67 12.71
C LEU A 187 4.06 14.80 12.26
N PRO A 188 4.42 15.81 13.09
CA PRO A 188 5.34 16.86 12.67
C PRO A 188 6.71 16.32 12.24
N ALA A 189 7.25 15.33 12.96
CA ALA A 189 8.54 14.72 12.64
C ALA A 189 8.49 13.93 11.33
N LEU A 190 7.42 13.14 11.12
CA LEU A 190 7.21 12.38 9.89
C LEU A 190 7.07 13.31 8.68
N ALA A 191 6.31 14.40 8.83
CA ALA A 191 6.12 15.39 7.78
C ALA A 191 7.43 16.13 7.43
N ALA A 192 8.22 16.50 8.44
CA ALA A 192 9.52 17.14 8.23
C ALA A 192 10.53 16.23 7.51
N ALA A 193 10.43 14.92 7.70
CA ALA A 193 11.27 13.93 7.01
C ALA A 193 10.83 13.65 5.55
N GLY A 194 9.63 14.11 5.15
CA GLY A 194 9.13 14.02 3.77
C GLY A 194 7.86 13.19 3.59
N LEU A 195 7.30 12.59 4.65
CA LEU A 195 6.02 11.88 4.54
C LEU A 195 4.87 12.88 4.34
N VAL A 196 4.15 12.76 3.23
CA VAL A 196 3.05 13.66 2.91
C VAL A 196 1.73 13.07 3.38
N VAL A 197 0.98 13.81 4.20
CA VAL A 197 -0.44 13.54 4.43
C VAL A 197 -1.25 14.10 3.26
N SER A 198 -1.77 13.20 2.43
CA SER A 198 -2.57 13.56 1.23
C SER A 198 -4.08 13.43 1.44
N GLY A 199 -4.52 12.92 2.59
CA GLY A 199 -5.93 12.90 2.95
C GLY A 199 -6.15 12.85 4.46
N THR A 200 -7.17 13.56 4.94
CA THR A 200 -7.54 13.62 6.35
C THR A 200 -9.04 13.40 6.54
N ASP A 201 -9.47 13.15 7.77
CA ASP A 201 -10.89 13.21 8.10
C ASP A 201 -11.36 14.67 8.37
N GLN A 202 -12.49 14.79 9.08
CA GLN A 202 -13.09 16.08 9.42
C GLN A 202 -12.27 16.84 10.47
N ASP A 203 -11.63 16.14 11.39
CA ASP A 203 -10.84 16.67 12.50
C ASP A 203 -9.37 16.91 12.11
N GLY A 204 -8.98 16.50 10.90
CA GLY A 204 -7.64 16.67 10.37
C GLY A 204 -6.71 15.48 10.64
N GLU A 205 -7.24 14.36 11.14
CA GLU A 205 -6.45 13.16 11.36
C GLU A 205 -6.04 12.52 10.03
N PRO A 206 -4.78 12.08 9.85
CA PRO A 206 -4.31 11.48 8.62
C PRO A 206 -5.03 10.16 8.28
N ARG A 207 -5.54 10.09 7.05
CA ARG A 207 -6.21 8.91 6.47
C ARG A 207 -5.50 8.39 5.22
N ILE A 208 -4.72 9.24 4.55
CA ILE A 208 -3.86 8.88 3.43
C ILE A 208 -2.48 9.51 3.63
N VAL A 209 -1.43 8.70 3.49
CA VAL A 209 -0.04 9.17 3.44
C VAL A 209 0.64 8.68 2.16
N GLU A 210 1.59 9.45 1.66
CA GLU A 210 2.31 9.12 0.44
C GLU A 210 3.72 9.71 0.43
N LEU A 211 4.57 9.20 -0.47
CA LEU A 211 5.86 9.78 -0.83
C LEU A 211 5.79 10.24 -2.30
N PRO A 212 5.59 11.55 -2.55
CA PRO A 212 5.27 12.05 -3.90
C PRO A 212 6.44 12.00 -4.88
N ASP A 213 7.68 11.87 -4.38
CA ASP A 213 8.89 11.75 -5.20
C ASP A 213 9.07 10.33 -5.77
N LEU A 214 8.30 9.35 -5.28
CA LEU A 214 8.28 7.98 -5.79
C LEU A 214 7.14 7.80 -6.79
N ARG A 215 7.30 6.87 -7.74
CA ARG A 215 6.34 6.67 -8.85
C ARG A 215 4.92 6.37 -8.35
N PHE A 216 4.84 5.53 -7.32
CA PHE A 216 3.61 5.29 -6.56
C PHE A 216 3.96 4.69 -5.20
N PHE A 217 3.94 5.48 -4.14
CA PHE A 217 4.09 4.97 -2.77
C PHE A 217 3.03 5.62 -1.90
N LEU A 218 1.95 4.90 -1.67
CA LEU A 218 0.74 5.43 -1.04
C LEU A 218 0.18 4.42 -0.04
N ALA A 219 -0.26 4.92 1.10
CA ALA A 219 -0.90 4.13 2.12
C ALA A 219 -2.20 4.78 2.60
N THR A 220 -3.22 3.97 2.82
CA THR A 220 -4.53 4.40 3.29
C THR A 220 -4.89 3.70 4.59
N LEU A 221 -5.42 4.43 5.56
CA LEU A 221 -5.97 3.82 6.76
C LEU A 221 -7.25 3.04 6.43
N PHE A 222 -8.04 3.47 5.45
CA PHE A 222 -9.20 2.72 4.95
C PHE A 222 -8.80 1.57 4.01
N VAL A 223 -9.80 0.75 3.63
CA VAL A 223 -9.65 -0.45 2.78
C VAL A 223 -10.33 -0.25 1.41
N PRO A 224 -9.67 0.43 0.45
CA PRO A 224 -10.26 0.81 -0.84
C PRO A 224 -10.78 -0.39 -1.66
N GLN A 225 -10.18 -1.58 -1.47
CA GLN A 225 -10.60 -2.79 -2.16
C GLN A 225 -12.04 -3.20 -1.85
N THR A 226 -12.57 -2.81 -0.69
CA THR A 226 -13.94 -3.17 -0.29
C THR A 226 -15.01 -2.26 -0.91
N SER A 227 -14.60 -1.15 -1.50
CA SER A 227 -15.48 -0.18 -2.17
C SER A 227 -15.40 -0.27 -3.70
N SER A 228 -14.51 -1.13 -4.25
CA SER A 228 -14.34 -1.32 -5.69
C SER A 228 -15.45 -2.19 -6.28
N THR A 229 -16.09 -1.76 -7.35
CA THR A 229 -17.08 -2.56 -8.11
C THR A 229 -16.69 -2.63 -9.59
N PRO A 230 -17.27 -3.56 -10.39
CA PRO A 230 -17.00 -3.62 -11.83
C PRO A 230 -17.35 -2.31 -12.57
N ASP A 231 -18.48 -1.68 -12.21
CA ASP A 231 -18.94 -0.43 -12.84
C ASP A 231 -18.23 0.82 -12.30
N ALA A 232 -17.68 0.74 -11.09
CA ALA A 232 -16.92 1.82 -10.45
C ALA A 232 -15.66 1.26 -9.77
N PRO A 233 -14.61 0.90 -10.54
CA PRO A 233 -13.38 0.41 -9.95
C PRO A 233 -12.67 1.50 -9.15
N HIS A 234 -12.08 1.13 -8.02
CA HIS A 234 -11.56 2.11 -7.08
C HIS A 234 -10.38 2.93 -7.66
N PRO A 235 -10.41 4.28 -7.62
CA PRO A 235 -9.40 5.12 -8.27
C PRO A 235 -7.96 4.88 -7.83
N LEU A 236 -7.71 4.69 -6.52
CA LEU A 236 -6.36 4.40 -6.01
C LEU A 236 -5.81 3.05 -6.49
N ILE A 237 -6.67 2.05 -6.69
CA ILE A 237 -6.25 0.73 -7.18
C ILE A 237 -5.94 0.82 -8.68
N ILE A 238 -6.75 1.54 -9.45
CA ILE A 238 -6.42 1.88 -10.84
C ILE A 238 -5.05 2.58 -10.90
N GLY A 239 -4.80 3.53 -10.00
CA GLY A 239 -3.54 4.26 -9.96
C GLY A 239 -2.34 3.38 -9.66
N PHE A 240 -2.47 2.50 -8.67
CA PHE A 240 -1.46 1.52 -8.31
C PHE A 240 -1.15 0.58 -9.49
N LEU A 241 -2.15 -0.02 -10.12
CA LEU A 241 -1.94 -0.90 -11.28
C LEU A 241 -1.37 -0.17 -12.49
N SER A 242 -1.73 1.10 -12.69
CA SER A 242 -1.14 1.92 -13.76
C SER A 242 0.36 2.16 -13.52
N ALA A 243 0.76 2.37 -12.27
CA ALA A 243 2.17 2.52 -11.91
C ALA A 243 2.95 1.21 -12.06
N VAL A 244 2.34 0.08 -11.71
CA VAL A 244 2.91 -1.27 -11.91
C VAL A 244 3.11 -1.58 -13.40
N ALA A 245 2.14 -1.25 -14.25
CA ALA A 245 2.23 -1.50 -15.69
C ALA A 245 3.34 -0.69 -16.36
N ASN A 246 3.53 0.57 -15.97
CA ASN A 246 4.61 1.43 -16.50
C ASN A 246 6.02 1.05 -16.00
N ASN A 247 6.13 0.06 -15.10
CA ASN A 247 7.40 -0.46 -14.61
C ASN A 247 7.90 -1.65 -15.45
N ALA A 248 7.06 -2.14 -16.37
CA ALA A 248 7.41 -3.25 -17.26
C ALA A 248 8.12 -2.79 -18.54
N ASP A 249 8.13 -1.48 -18.85
CA ASP A 249 8.83 -0.89 -20.02
C ASP A 249 10.29 -0.51 -19.69
#